data_AF-A0AAD8H794-F1
#
_entry.id   AF-A0AAD8H794-F1
#
_cell.length_a   1.000
_cell.length_b   1.000
_cell.length_c   1.000
_cell.angle_alpha   90.00
_cell.angle_beta   90.00
_cell.angle_gamma   90.00
#
_symmetry.space_group_name_H-M   'P 1'
#
loop_
_entity.id
_entity.type
_entity.pdbx_description
1 polymer ?
#
loop_
_entity_poly.entity_id
_entity_poly.type
_entity_poly.pdbx_seq_one_letter_code
_entity_poly.pdbx_strand_id
1 'polypeptide(L)'
;MNSCVGENLNMKLIPENSCEDLGQLCKDPRARAAVLVDMDAVAQEAQLRKFEYAKAVTLVLEPFTLENGLLTPSFKIKRPQAKEYFYKAISDKYAELDASDAVQEKV
;
A
#
# COMPACT_ATOMS: atom_id res chain seq x y z
N MET A 1 3.83 26.81 21.23
CA MET A 1 4.49 26.92 19.92
C MET A 1 4.97 25.52 19.53
N ASN A 2 4.25 24.83 18.66
CA ASN A 2 4.70 23.53 18.15
C ASN A 2 5.52 23.77 16.88
N SER A 3 6.84 23.69 17.02
CA SER A 3 7.77 23.61 15.90
C SER A 3 7.80 22.17 15.39
N CYS A 4 7.06 21.90 14.31
CA CYS A 4 7.33 20.73 13.47
C CYS A 4 8.01 21.25 12.20
N VAL A 5 9.33 21.40 12.26
CA VAL A 5 10.18 21.44 11.06
C VAL A 5 10.46 19.99 10.69
N GLY A 6 9.66 19.47 9.77
CA GLY A 6 9.97 18.27 8.99
C GLY A 6 10.35 18.73 7.59
N GLU A 7 11.64 18.85 7.36
CA GLU A 7 12.24 19.26 6.10
C GLU A 7 12.02 18.20 5.00
N ASN A 8 11.64 18.71 3.82
CA ASN A 8 11.96 18.19 2.49
C ASN A 8 11.51 16.76 2.12
N LEU A 9 10.22 16.58 1.92
CA LEU A 9 9.77 15.72 0.82
C LEU A 9 9.87 16.54 -0.47
N ASN A 10 10.98 16.40 -1.19
CA ASN A 10 11.06 16.82 -2.59
C ASN A 10 10.22 15.84 -3.44
N MET A 11 8.92 15.82 -3.20
CA MET A 11 7.94 15.29 -4.11
C MET A 11 7.87 16.33 -5.24
N LYS A 12 8.74 16.15 -6.24
CA LYS A 12 8.57 16.82 -7.53
C LYS A 12 7.10 16.64 -7.89
N LEU A 13 6.40 17.78 -7.93
CA LEU A 13 5.02 17.93 -8.34
C LEU A 13 4.77 16.97 -9.51
N ILE A 14 3.93 15.96 -9.30
CA ILE A 14 3.50 15.06 -10.36
C ILE A 14 2.87 15.97 -11.42
N PRO A 15 3.46 16.05 -12.63
CA PRO A 15 2.92 16.91 -13.68
C PRO A 15 1.53 16.42 -14.08
N GLU A 16 0.71 17.32 -14.63
CA GLU A 16 -0.70 17.11 -14.90
C GLU A 16 -1.03 15.73 -15.51
N ASN A 17 -1.98 15.07 -14.85
CA ASN A 17 -2.31 13.65 -14.91
C ASN A 17 -2.57 13.07 -16.31
N SER A 18 -1.88 11.97 -16.64
CA SER A 18 -2.35 10.97 -17.60
C SER A 18 -2.51 9.60 -16.92
N CYS A 19 -3.52 8.82 -17.32
CA CYS A 19 -3.85 7.52 -16.71
C CYS A 19 -2.72 6.48 -16.87
N GLU A 20 -1.94 6.57 -17.95
CA GLU A 20 -0.80 5.69 -18.21
C GLU A 20 0.34 5.89 -17.20
N ASP A 21 0.51 7.12 -16.70
CA ASP A 21 1.54 7.46 -15.70
C ASP A 21 1.20 6.86 -14.33
N LEU A 22 -0.07 6.91 -13.92
CA LEU A 22 -0.52 6.34 -12.64
C LEU A 22 -0.39 4.81 -12.61
N GLY A 23 -0.70 4.13 -13.71
CA GLY A 23 -0.52 2.69 -13.82
C GLY A 23 0.95 2.25 -13.69
N GLN A 24 1.89 3.06 -14.17
CA GLN A 24 3.32 2.84 -13.98
C GLN A 24 3.74 3.13 -12.54
N LEU A 25 3.21 4.21 -11.94
CA LEU A 25 3.48 4.58 -10.56
C LEU A 25 3.07 3.48 -9.57
N CYS A 26 1.92 2.82 -9.77
CA CYS A 26 1.49 1.69 -8.94
C CYS A 26 2.49 0.52 -8.94
N LYS A 27 3.31 0.38 -9.99
CA LYS A 27 4.34 -0.65 -10.12
C LYS A 27 5.71 -0.21 -9.60
N ASP A 28 5.92 1.09 -9.37
CA ASP A 28 7.19 1.63 -8.89
C ASP A 28 7.43 1.22 -7.42
N PRO A 29 8.53 0.50 -7.12
CA PRO A 29 8.91 0.17 -5.75
C PRO A 29 9.03 1.38 -4.83
N ARG A 30 9.44 2.55 -5.35
CA ARG A 30 9.57 3.80 -4.57
C ARG A 30 8.22 4.31 -4.10
N ALA A 31 7.18 4.19 -4.94
CA ALA A 31 5.83 4.57 -4.56
C ALA A 31 5.28 3.66 -3.46
N ARG A 32 5.50 2.34 -3.57
CA ARG A 32 5.11 1.38 -2.52
C ARG A 32 5.83 1.65 -1.20
N ALA A 33 7.13 1.97 -1.26
CA ALA A 33 7.91 2.30 -0.07
C ALA A 33 7.41 3.59 0.60
N ALA A 34 7.10 4.63 -0.18
CA ALA A 34 6.53 5.87 0.37
C ALA A 34 5.19 5.62 1.09
N VAL A 35 4.28 4.85 0.47
CA VAL A 35 3.00 4.49 1.10
C VAL A 35 3.20 3.69 2.39
N LEU A 36 4.15 2.76 2.43
CA LEU A 36 4.47 2.01 3.64
C LEU A 36 4.99 2.90 4.77
N VAL A 37 5.87 3.86 4.46
CA VAL A 37 6.38 4.83 5.44
C VAL A 37 5.23 5.64 6.06
N ASP A 38 4.30 6.09 5.24
CA ASP A 38 3.13 6.83 5.72
C ASP A 38 2.21 5.95 6.58
N MET A 39 2.00 4.68 6.18
CA MET A 39 1.23 3.72 6.98
C MET A 39 1.88 3.43 8.33
N ASP A 40 3.21 3.30 8.37
CA ASP A 40 3.96 3.06 9.61
C ASP A 40 3.88 4.26 10.56
N ALA A 41 3.91 5.49 10.02
CA ALA A 41 3.73 6.71 10.80
C ALA A 41 2.34 6.75 11.47
N VAL A 42 1.28 6.42 10.72
CA VAL A 42 -0.09 6.33 11.26
C VAL A 42 -0.21 5.21 12.31
N ALA A 43 0.39 4.05 12.05
CA ALA A 43 0.40 2.94 13.01
C ALA A 43 1.13 3.30 14.31
N GLN A 44 2.22 4.06 14.22
CA GLN A 44 2.97 4.56 15.36
C GLN A 44 2.16 5.58 16.18
N GLU A 45 1.52 6.53 15.52
CA GLU A 45 0.63 7.50 16.18
C GLU A 45 -0.54 6.81 16.89
N ALA A 46 -1.11 5.78 16.27
CA ALA A 46 -2.17 4.96 16.85
C ALA A 46 -1.68 3.93 17.89
N GLN A 47 -0.37 3.89 18.20
CA GLN A 47 0.24 2.98 19.18
C GLN A 47 -0.06 1.49 18.89
N LEU A 48 -0.13 1.13 17.62
CA LEU A 48 -0.36 -0.26 17.22
C LEU A 48 0.82 -1.15 17.60
N ARG A 49 0.56 -2.44 17.77
CA ARG A 49 1.60 -3.45 18.03
C ARG A 49 2.30 -3.77 16.72
N LYS A 50 3.60 -4.12 16.78
CA LYS A 50 4.40 -4.41 15.58
C LYS A 50 3.81 -5.47 14.63
N PHE A 51 3.02 -6.43 15.14
CA PHE A 51 2.36 -7.43 14.29
C PHE A 51 1.14 -6.90 13.52
N GLU A 52 0.66 -5.69 13.84
CA GLU A 52 -0.44 -5.01 13.15
C GLU A 52 0.07 -4.12 12.00
N TYR A 53 1.39 -3.91 11.90
CA TYR A 53 2.01 -3.13 10.84
C TYR A 53 1.99 -3.92 9.52
N ALA A 54 1.63 -3.26 8.43
CA ALA A 54 1.66 -3.87 7.11
C ALA A 54 3.13 -4.03 6.65
N LYS A 55 3.57 -5.26 6.39
CA LYS A 55 4.93 -5.52 5.89
C LYS A 55 5.11 -5.22 4.40
N ALA A 56 4.04 -5.26 3.63
CA ALA A 56 4.06 -5.05 2.18
C ALA A 56 2.70 -4.57 1.69
N VAL A 57 2.70 -3.83 0.57
CA VAL A 57 1.50 -3.34 -0.10
C VAL A 57 1.54 -3.60 -1.60
N THR A 58 0.36 -3.74 -2.20
CA THR A 58 0.16 -3.72 -3.65
C THR A 58 -0.71 -2.50 -3.97
N LEU A 59 -0.20 -1.62 -4.83
CA LEU A 59 -0.95 -0.45 -5.31
C LEU A 59 -1.70 -0.85 -6.58
N VAL A 60 -2.97 -0.46 -6.66
CA VAL A 60 -3.83 -0.75 -7.80
C VAL A 60 -4.48 0.53 -8.29
N LEU A 61 -4.55 0.67 -9.62
CA LEU A 61 -5.17 1.84 -10.26
C LEU A 61 -6.70 1.76 -10.22
N GLU A 62 -7.25 0.55 -10.29
CA GLU A 62 -8.69 0.33 -10.29
C GLU A 62 -9.27 0.53 -8.88
N PRO A 63 -10.20 1.49 -8.69
CA PRO A 63 -10.85 1.70 -7.41
C PRO A 63 -11.88 0.61 -7.10
N PHE A 64 -12.27 0.48 -5.83
CA PHE A 64 -13.39 -0.39 -5.46
C PHE A 64 -14.70 0.30 -5.83
N THR A 65 -15.58 -0.41 -6.53
CA THR A 65 -16.85 0.13 -6.98
C THR A 65 -18.00 -0.84 -6.71
N LEU A 66 -19.23 -0.38 -6.93
CA LEU A 66 -20.40 -1.25 -6.87
C LEU A 66 -20.43 -2.16 -8.10
N GLU A 67 -20.00 -1.62 -9.25
CA GLU A 67 -20.00 -2.24 -10.56
C GLU A 67 -19.00 -3.39 -10.66
N ASN A 68 -17.79 -3.25 -10.09
CA ASN A 68 -16.83 -4.35 -10.00
C ASN A 68 -17.13 -5.32 -8.84
N GLY A 69 -18.25 -5.11 -8.13
CA GLY A 69 -18.75 -6.03 -7.12
C GLY A 69 -17.95 -6.04 -5.82
N LEU A 70 -17.00 -5.12 -5.63
CA LEU A 70 -16.14 -5.05 -4.45
C LEU A 70 -16.77 -4.25 -3.30
N LEU A 71 -17.79 -3.42 -3.58
CA LEU A 71 -18.52 -2.65 -2.56
C LEU A 71 -19.97 -3.10 -2.35
N THR A 72 -20.47 -2.94 -1.13
CA THR A 72 -21.89 -2.92 -0.80
C THR A 72 -22.52 -1.57 -1.20
N PRO A 73 -23.85 -1.48 -1.38
CA PRO A 73 -24.53 -0.21 -1.62
C PRO A 73 -24.26 0.88 -0.56
N SER A 74 -23.83 0.46 0.65
CA SER A 74 -23.39 1.34 1.74
C SER A 74 -21.89 1.67 1.72
N PHE A 75 -21.21 1.48 0.58
CA PHE A 75 -19.78 1.76 0.37
C PHE A 75 -18.84 1.02 1.35
N LYS A 76 -19.21 -0.21 1.75
CA LYS A 76 -18.35 -1.09 2.55
C LYS A 76 -17.74 -2.17 1.65
N ILE A 77 -16.50 -2.58 1.95
CA ILE A 77 -15.82 -3.65 1.22
C ILE A 77 -16.54 -4.99 1.44
N LYS A 78 -16.85 -5.67 0.34
CA LYS A 78 -17.32 -7.05 0.29
C LYS A 78 -16.12 -8.00 0.44
N ARG A 79 -15.78 -8.34 1.69
CA ARG A 79 -14.54 -9.06 2.03
C ARG A 79 -14.33 -10.38 1.26
N PRO A 80 -15.33 -11.28 1.09
CA PRO A 80 -15.10 -12.51 0.33
C PRO A 80 -14.71 -12.26 -1.13
N GLN A 81 -15.39 -11.32 -1.79
CA GLN A 81 -15.15 -10.94 -3.18
C GLN A 81 -13.78 -10.26 -3.35
N ALA A 82 -13.44 -9.32 -2.46
CA ALA A 82 -12.14 -8.68 -2.48
C ALA A 82 -11.01 -9.68 -2.23
N LYS A 83 -11.20 -10.65 -1.33
CA LYS A 83 -10.22 -11.71 -1.07
C LYS A 83 -9.98 -12.56 -2.32
N GLU A 84 -11.04 -12.94 -3.03
CA GLU A 84 -10.93 -13.72 -4.27
C GLU A 84 -10.25 -12.90 -5.38
N TYR A 85 -10.69 -11.66 -5.59
CA TYR A 85 -10.16 -10.75 -6.61
C TYR A 85 -8.65 -10.49 -6.43
N PHE A 86 -8.21 -10.23 -5.19
CA PHE A 86 -6.81 -9.92 -4.88
C PHE A 86 -5.99 -11.15 -4.44
N TYR A 87 -6.53 -12.36 -4.52
CA TYR A 87 -5.87 -13.57 -4.01
C TYR A 87 -4.45 -13.72 -4.53
N LYS A 88 -4.27 -13.58 -5.85
CA LYS A 88 -2.96 -13.70 -6.49
C LYS A 88 -1.99 -12.64 -5.98
N ALA A 89 -2.39 -11.38 -5.98
CA ALA A 89 -1.53 -10.28 -5.54
C ALA A 89 -1.11 -10.41 -4.07
N ILE A 90 -2.01 -10.89 -3.21
CA ILE A 90 -1.72 -11.16 -1.80
C ILE A 90 -0.73 -12.34 -1.68
N SER A 91 -0.99 -13.44 -2.40
CA SER A 91 -0.12 -14.62 -2.40
C SER A 91 1.30 -14.30 -2.87
N ASP A 92 1.43 -13.52 -3.95
CA ASP A 92 2.72 -13.11 -4.49
C ASP A 92 3.51 -12.28 -3.45
N LYS A 93 2.83 -11.41 -2.70
CA LYS A 93 3.47 -10.59 -1.64
C LYS A 93 3.98 -11.42 -0.47
N TYR A 94 3.21 -12.43 -0.03
CA TYR A 94 3.70 -13.35 1.00
C TYR A 94 4.92 -14.14 0.51
N ALA A 95 4.89 -14.65 -0.72
CA ALA A 95 6.03 -15.37 -1.29
C ALA A 95 7.28 -14.48 -1.42
N GLU A 96 7.12 -13.21 -1.80
CA GLU A 96 8.22 -12.22 -1.82
C GLU A 96 8.82 -12.01 -0.43
N LEU A 97 7.98 -11.88 0.61
CA LEU A 97 8.42 -11.70 1.99
C LEU A 97 9.16 -12.93 2.52
N ASP A 98 8.62 -14.13 2.31
CA ASP A 98 9.26 -15.40 2.71
C ASP A 98 10.64 -15.56 2.07
N ALA A 99 10.76 -15.20 0.78
CA ALA A 99 12.04 -15.22 0.08
C ALA A 99 13.04 -14.20 0.65
N SER A 100 12.57 -13.03 1.09
CA SER A 100 13.42 -12.00 1.70
C SER A 100 13.87 -12.36 3.13
N ASP A 101 12.98 -12.97 3.92
CA ASP A 101 13.26 -13.39 5.30
C ASP A 101 14.33 -14.52 5.31
N ALA A 102 14.26 -15.46 4.36
CA ALA A 102 15.26 -16.53 4.20
C ALA A 102 16.68 -16.04 3.85
N VAL A 103 16.82 -14.81 3.34
CA VAL A 103 18.12 -14.19 3.03
C VAL A 103 18.72 -13.50 4.25
N GLN A 104 17.89 -12.98 5.17
CA GLN A 104 18.36 -12.27 6.36
C GLN A 104 18.91 -13.20 7.46
N GLU A 105 18.45 -14.46 7.50
CA GLU A 105 18.88 -15.44 8.51
C GLU A 105 20.23 -16.11 8.19
N LYS A 106 20.82 -15.80 7.03
CA LYS A 106 22.14 -16.31 6.60
C LYS A 106 23.27 -15.27 6.69
N VAL A 107 23.03 -14.13 7.34
CA VAL A 107 24.03 -13.07 7.61
C VAL A 107 24.40 -13.06 9.08
#